data_AF-Q091H5-F1
#
_entry.id   AF-Q091H5-F1
#
_cell.length_a   1.000
_cell.length_b   1.000
_cell.length_c   1.000
_cell.angle_alpha   90.00
_cell.angle_beta   90.00
_cell.angle_gamma   90.00
#
_symmetry.space_group_name_H-M   'P 1'
#
loop_
_entity.id
_entity.type
_entity.pdbx_description
1 polymer ?
#
loop_
_entity_poly.entity_id
_entity_poly.type
_entity_poly.pdbx_seq_one_letter_code
_entity_poly.pdbx_strand_id
1 'polypeptide(L)'
;MIERRALQRASFSLRLIAPVPLATAIGVALSCHYAWLTLGNRLTGIFHLFVGLGTVLCAIATVTGVAMLLRRLRALRSLERGEASPSQERLARAMVEATSVADATFVKSLLSWLVCSALLGAVVGVVGGGGWSAGLGIFGLGVLFGPITSLLVHCLVTLRARQVMLWLTELGLSQSQVIAAMPQRAQIRGRLVLFTVISVVTPAVFCFAVGLGLGRPSLRARAHRSRFAPGGACPGVARWMPSP
;
A
#
# COMPACT_ATOMS: atom_id res chain seq x y z
N MET A 1 -32.55 -8.72 -29.25
CA MET A 1 -31.21 -8.80 -29.90
C MET A 1 -30.25 -7.67 -29.49
N ILE A 2 -30.75 -6.49 -29.09
CA ILE A 2 -29.94 -5.36 -28.58
C ILE A 2 -29.34 -5.64 -27.19
N GLU A 3 -30.04 -6.40 -26.32
CA GLU A 3 -29.55 -6.83 -25.00
C GLU A 3 -28.25 -7.65 -25.02
N ARG A 4 -28.07 -8.54 -26.01
CA ARG A 4 -26.85 -9.36 -26.11
C ARG A 4 -25.61 -8.52 -26.44
N ARG A 5 -25.76 -7.39 -27.13
CA ARG A 5 -24.64 -6.49 -27.46
C ARG A 5 -24.18 -5.63 -26.28
N ALA A 6 -25.07 -5.32 -25.33
CA ALA A 6 -24.73 -4.62 -24.09
C ALA A 6 -23.93 -5.53 -23.13
N LEU A 7 -24.27 -6.82 -23.08
CA LEU A 7 -23.57 -7.83 -22.28
C LEU A 7 -22.13 -8.11 -22.77
N GLN A 8 -21.88 -8.03 -24.09
CA GLN A 8 -20.59 -8.37 -24.70
C GLN A 8 -19.47 -7.32 -24.55
N ARG A 9 -19.78 -6.06 -24.17
CA ARG A 9 -18.78 -4.96 -24.16
C ARG A 9 -18.31 -4.50 -22.78
N ALA A 10 -18.95 -4.95 -21.71
CA ALA A 10 -18.55 -4.55 -20.37
C ALA A 10 -17.58 -5.59 -19.79
N SER A 11 -16.28 -5.28 -19.84
CA SER A 11 -15.24 -6.07 -19.18
C SER A 11 -15.30 -5.90 -17.66
N PHE A 12 -16.38 -6.35 -17.03
CA PHE A 12 -16.63 -6.21 -15.59
C PHE A 12 -15.49 -6.82 -14.76
N SER A 13 -14.95 -7.96 -15.19
CA SER A 13 -13.80 -8.63 -14.58
C SER A 13 -12.54 -7.77 -14.58
N LEU A 14 -12.27 -7.04 -15.67
CA LEU A 14 -11.17 -6.09 -15.74
C LEU A 14 -11.45 -4.84 -14.92
N ARG A 15 -12.66 -4.29 -14.97
CA ARG A 15 -13.06 -3.13 -14.15
C ARG A 15 -13.04 -3.41 -12.65
N LEU A 16 -13.28 -4.67 -12.26
CA LEU A 16 -13.20 -5.15 -10.89
C LEU A 16 -11.77 -5.18 -10.37
N ILE A 17 -10.79 -5.54 -11.21
CA ILE A 17 -9.37 -5.68 -10.83
C ILE A 17 -8.56 -4.41 -11.14
N ALA A 18 -9.02 -3.53 -12.03
CA ALA A 18 -8.35 -2.28 -12.41
C ALA A 18 -7.87 -1.40 -11.24
N PRO A 19 -8.55 -1.34 -10.08
CA PRO A 19 -8.05 -0.56 -8.95
C PRO A 19 -6.76 -1.10 -8.31
N VAL A 20 -6.43 -2.38 -8.50
CA VAL A 20 -5.23 -3.03 -7.92
C VAL A 20 -3.93 -2.35 -8.36
N PRO A 21 -3.62 -2.23 -9.67
CA PRO A 21 -2.40 -1.54 -10.11
C PRO A 21 -2.37 -0.07 -9.70
N LEU A 22 -3.52 0.62 -9.72
CA LEU A 22 -3.60 2.03 -9.34
C LEU A 22 -3.22 2.25 -7.87
N ALA A 23 -3.87 1.52 -6.95
CA ALA A 23 -3.58 1.63 -5.53
C ALA A 23 -2.15 1.17 -5.20
N THR A 24 -1.65 0.15 -5.90
CA THR A 24 -0.25 -0.30 -5.77
C THR A 24 0.71 0.81 -6.21
N ALA A 25 0.45 1.48 -7.33
CA ALA A 25 1.28 2.60 -7.80
C ALA A 25 1.31 3.77 -6.81
N ILE A 26 0.15 4.11 -6.21
CA ILE A 26 0.07 5.13 -5.15
C ILE A 26 0.90 4.71 -3.94
N GLY A 27 0.76 3.47 -3.46
CA GLY A 27 1.53 2.95 -2.33
C GLY A 27 3.04 2.96 -2.59
N VAL A 28 3.45 2.56 -3.79
CA VAL A 28 4.86 2.60 -4.21
C VAL A 28 5.37 4.05 -4.22
N ALA A 29 4.66 4.98 -4.85
CA ALA A 29 5.05 6.38 -4.89
C ALA A 29 5.22 6.99 -3.49
N LEU A 30 4.25 6.76 -2.59
CA LEU A 30 4.32 7.21 -1.21
C LEU A 30 5.49 6.58 -0.44
N SER A 31 5.70 5.27 -0.62
CA SER A 31 6.80 4.56 0.04
C SER A 31 8.17 5.04 -0.46
N CYS A 32 8.33 5.31 -1.76
CA CYS A 32 9.56 5.85 -2.34
C CYS A 32 9.83 7.28 -1.85
N HIS A 33 8.79 8.11 -1.77
CA HIS A 33 8.91 9.46 -1.23
C HIS A 33 9.33 9.44 0.25
N TYR A 34 8.71 8.58 1.06
CA TYR A 34 9.09 8.43 2.46
C TYR A 34 10.49 7.82 2.63
N ALA A 35 10.88 6.86 1.80
CA ALA A 35 12.24 6.30 1.77
C ALA A 35 13.27 7.39 1.47
N TRP A 36 12.97 8.27 0.51
CA TRP A 36 13.86 9.39 0.19
C TRP A 36 14.05 10.33 1.39
N LEU A 37 12.96 10.66 2.10
CA LEU A 37 13.02 11.53 3.28
C LEU A 37 13.74 10.89 4.48
N THR A 38 13.60 9.58 4.69
CA THR A 38 14.09 8.91 5.92
C THR A 38 15.40 8.15 5.74
N LEU A 39 15.64 7.62 4.54
CA LEU A 39 16.79 6.78 4.20
C LEU A 39 17.70 7.41 3.14
N GLY A 40 17.39 8.59 2.61
CA GLY A 40 18.14 9.22 1.50
C GLY A 40 19.67 9.26 1.72
N ASN A 41 20.10 9.66 2.92
CA ASN A 41 21.54 9.68 3.28
C ASN A 41 22.17 8.28 3.36
N ARG A 42 21.39 7.25 3.69
CA ARG A 42 21.86 5.85 3.78
C ARG A 42 21.83 5.14 2.43
N LEU A 43 21.04 5.64 1.49
CA LEU A 43 20.89 5.10 0.14
C LEU A 43 21.70 5.90 -0.90
N THR A 44 22.55 6.84 -0.46
CA THR A 44 23.37 7.65 -1.35
C THR A 44 24.29 6.74 -2.16
N GLY A 45 24.24 6.84 -3.49
CA GLY A 45 24.98 5.97 -4.42
C GLY A 45 24.23 4.72 -4.90
N ILE A 46 23.27 4.19 -4.12
CA ILE A 46 22.49 2.98 -4.47
C ILE A 46 20.98 3.22 -4.64
N PHE A 47 20.54 4.47 -4.55
CA PHE A 47 19.12 4.82 -4.68
C PHE A 47 18.51 4.38 -6.02
N HIS A 48 19.28 4.45 -7.12
CA HIS A 48 18.83 4.00 -8.43
C HIS A 48 18.59 2.48 -8.48
N LEU A 49 19.43 1.69 -7.79
CA LEU A 49 19.25 0.24 -7.65
C LEU A 49 17.98 -0.05 -6.83
N PHE A 50 17.77 0.67 -5.73
CA PHE A 50 16.56 0.56 -4.90
C PHE A 50 15.29 0.84 -5.73
N VAL A 51 15.26 1.95 -6.47
CA VAL A 51 14.10 2.34 -7.30
C VAL A 51 13.92 1.36 -8.46
N GLY A 52 14.99 1.01 -9.17
CA GLY A 52 14.93 0.10 -10.31
C GLY A 52 14.44 -1.30 -9.92
N LEU A 53 15.08 -1.92 -8.93
CA LEU A 53 14.72 -3.26 -8.46
C LEU A 53 13.34 -3.25 -7.79
N GLY A 54 13.02 -2.22 -7.00
CA GLY A 54 11.70 -2.06 -6.40
C GLY A 54 10.60 -1.98 -7.46
N THR A 55 10.82 -1.22 -8.53
CA THR A 55 9.88 -1.09 -9.65
C THR A 55 9.68 -2.43 -10.36
N VAL A 56 10.76 -3.16 -10.66
CA VAL A 56 10.69 -4.48 -11.31
C VAL A 56 9.93 -5.48 -10.44
N LEU A 57 10.25 -5.58 -9.15
CA LEU A 57 9.57 -6.46 -8.21
C LEU A 57 8.07 -6.13 -8.10
N CYS A 58 7.73 -4.85 -8.02
CA CYS A 58 6.33 -4.39 -7.96
C CYS A 58 5.59 -4.71 -9.26
N ALA A 59 6.23 -4.53 -10.42
CA ALA A 59 5.64 -4.86 -11.72
C ALA A 59 5.36 -6.37 -11.82
N ILE A 60 6.32 -7.22 -11.46
CA ILE A 60 6.16 -8.68 -11.44
C ILE A 60 5.03 -9.09 -10.50
N ALA A 61 5.03 -8.56 -9.28
CA ALA A 61 4.01 -8.86 -8.28
C ALA A 61 2.60 -8.43 -8.76
N THR A 62 2.49 -7.26 -9.38
CA THR A 62 1.23 -6.73 -9.92
C THR A 62 0.72 -7.61 -11.06
N VAL A 63 1.56 -7.90 -12.06
CA VAL A 63 1.18 -8.73 -13.22
C VAL A 63 0.76 -10.13 -12.76
N THR A 64 1.54 -10.76 -11.87
CA THR A 64 1.25 -12.08 -11.32
C THR A 64 -0.04 -12.06 -10.50
N GLY A 65 -0.22 -11.05 -9.65
CA GLY A 65 -1.41 -10.86 -8.84
C GLY A 65 -2.68 -10.73 -9.68
N VAL A 66 -2.64 -9.85 -10.70
CA VAL A 66 -3.74 -9.65 -11.65
C VAL A 66 -4.05 -10.93 -12.42
N ALA A 67 -3.04 -11.62 -12.95
CA ALA A 67 -3.22 -12.88 -13.67
C ALA A 67 -3.88 -13.95 -12.79
N MET A 68 -3.45 -14.09 -11.53
CA MET A 68 -4.05 -15.04 -10.59
C MET A 68 -5.47 -14.65 -10.16
N LEU A 69 -5.80 -13.36 -10.07
CA LEU A 69 -7.15 -12.89 -9.76
C LEU A 69 -8.10 -13.15 -10.94
N LEU A 70 -7.66 -12.86 -12.17
CA LEU A 70 -8.42 -13.17 -13.38
C LEU A 70 -8.69 -14.67 -13.53
N ARG A 71 -7.78 -15.54 -13.07
CA ARG A 71 -7.98 -16.99 -13.02
C ARG A 71 -9.00 -17.44 -11.96
N ARG A 72 -9.32 -16.62 -10.97
CA ARG A 72 -10.36 -16.89 -9.96
C ARG A 72 -11.75 -16.44 -10.38
N LEU A 73 -11.85 -15.48 -11.30
CA LEU A 73 -13.12 -14.97 -11.83
C LEU A 73 -13.61 -15.76 -13.05
N ARG A 74 -13.46 -17.09 -13.05
CA ARG A 74 -13.75 -17.91 -14.24
C ARG A 74 -15.24 -17.94 -14.55
N ALA A 75 -16.09 -18.13 -13.53
CA ALA A 75 -17.53 -18.15 -13.73
C ALA A 75 -18.01 -16.78 -14.23
N LEU A 76 -17.55 -15.69 -13.61
CA LEU A 76 -17.88 -14.33 -14.05
C LEU A 76 -17.45 -14.07 -15.51
N ARG A 77 -16.22 -14.45 -15.89
CA ARG A 77 -15.73 -14.27 -17.27
C ARG A 77 -16.47 -15.12 -18.30
N SER A 78 -16.92 -16.33 -17.92
CA SER A 78 -17.73 -17.18 -18.80
C SER A 78 -19.10 -16.55 -19.11
N LEU A 79 -19.69 -15.86 -18.12
CA LEU A 79 -20.93 -15.10 -18.28
C LEU A 79 -20.71 -13.84 -19.11
N GLU A 80 -19.62 -13.10 -18.87
CA GLU A 80 -19.26 -11.90 -19.66
C GLU A 80 -19.06 -12.20 -21.15
N ARG A 81 -18.44 -13.33 -21.48
CA ARG A 81 -18.18 -13.73 -22.87
C ARG A 81 -19.40 -14.32 -23.57
N GLY A 82 -20.48 -14.58 -22.84
CA GLY A 82 -21.65 -15.27 -23.37
C GLY A 82 -21.39 -16.74 -23.73
N GLU A 83 -20.29 -17.33 -23.23
CA GLU A 83 -19.95 -18.76 -23.42
C GLU A 83 -20.92 -19.67 -22.66
N ALA A 84 -21.61 -19.13 -21.66
CA ALA A 84 -22.46 -19.85 -20.74
C ALA A 84 -23.84 -19.19 -20.63
N SER A 85 -24.92 -19.99 -20.80
CA SER A 85 -26.27 -19.53 -20.45
C SER A 85 -26.36 -19.18 -18.96
N PRO A 86 -27.08 -18.10 -18.59
CA PRO A 86 -27.23 -17.64 -17.22
C PRO A 86 -28.16 -18.59 -16.44
N SER A 87 -27.61 -19.69 -15.95
CA SER A 87 -28.28 -20.56 -14.99
C SER A 87 -28.12 -20.00 -13.57
N GLN A 88 -29.11 -20.22 -12.71
CA GLN A 88 -29.06 -19.78 -11.30
C GLN A 88 -27.80 -20.26 -10.59
N GLU A 89 -27.36 -21.50 -10.85
CA GLU A 89 -26.15 -22.06 -10.24
C GLU A 89 -24.87 -21.31 -10.65
N ARG A 90 -24.76 -20.89 -11.91
CA ARG A 90 -23.61 -20.11 -12.41
C ARG A 90 -23.62 -18.69 -11.89
N LEU A 91 -24.81 -18.08 -11.81
CA LEU A 91 -25.01 -16.76 -11.22
C LEU A 91 -24.62 -16.75 -9.74
N ALA A 92 -25.02 -17.77 -8.96
CA ALA A 92 -24.62 -17.93 -7.57
C ALA A 92 -23.10 -18.10 -7.42
N ARG A 93 -22.45 -18.89 -8.26
CA ARG A 93 -20.98 -19.01 -8.26
C ARG A 93 -20.29 -17.70 -8.60
N ALA A 94 -20.76 -16.97 -9.61
CA ALA A 94 -20.21 -15.66 -9.98
C ALA A 94 -20.36 -14.63 -8.86
N MET A 95 -21.47 -14.68 -8.10
CA MET A 95 -21.69 -13.85 -6.92
C MET A 95 -20.66 -14.15 -5.81
N VAL A 96 -20.39 -15.43 -5.53
CA VAL A 96 -19.37 -15.84 -4.55
C VAL A 96 -17.96 -15.45 -5.02
N GLU A 97 -17.64 -15.63 -6.31
CA GLU A 97 -16.37 -15.17 -6.89
C GLU A 97 -16.20 -13.64 -6.73
N ALA A 98 -17.24 -12.86 -7.04
CA ALA A 98 -17.20 -11.40 -6.98
C ALA A 98 -17.09 -10.87 -5.54
N THR A 99 -17.71 -11.52 -4.56
CA THR A 99 -17.68 -11.07 -3.15
C THR A 99 -16.39 -11.49 -2.43
N SER A 100 -15.82 -12.64 -2.78
CA SER A 100 -14.57 -13.15 -2.19
C SER A 100 -13.31 -12.55 -2.81
N VAL A 101 -13.40 -11.91 -3.98
CA VAL A 101 -12.24 -11.33 -4.67
C VAL A 101 -11.57 -10.22 -3.85
N ALA A 102 -12.34 -9.43 -3.09
CA ALA A 102 -11.81 -8.35 -2.27
C ALA A 102 -10.89 -8.87 -1.16
N ASP A 103 -11.26 -9.98 -0.50
CA ASP A 103 -10.44 -10.61 0.53
C ASP A 103 -9.19 -11.25 -0.06
N ALA A 104 -9.36 -11.98 -1.17
CA ALA A 104 -8.23 -12.59 -1.87
C ALA A 104 -7.22 -11.55 -2.34
N THR A 105 -7.69 -10.37 -2.77
CA THR A 105 -6.83 -9.27 -3.20
C THR A 105 -6.13 -8.60 -2.03
N PHE A 106 -6.81 -8.41 -0.90
CA PHE A 106 -6.19 -7.90 0.33
C PHE A 106 -5.00 -8.76 0.76
N VAL A 107 -5.20 -10.06 0.95
CA VAL A 107 -4.16 -10.99 1.44
C VAL A 107 -2.99 -11.04 0.46
N LYS A 108 -3.27 -11.11 -0.84
CA LYS A 108 -2.22 -11.14 -1.88
C LYS A 108 -1.43 -9.83 -1.93
N SER A 109 -2.11 -8.68 -1.84
CA SER A 109 -1.45 -7.38 -1.84
C SER A 109 -0.55 -7.26 -0.62
N LEU A 110 -1.03 -7.67 0.56
CA LEU A 110 -0.24 -7.62 1.79
C LEU A 110 0.99 -8.53 1.71
N LEU A 111 0.80 -9.78 1.27
CA LEU A 111 1.91 -10.72 1.11
C LEU A 111 2.93 -10.22 0.07
N SER A 112 2.45 -9.67 -1.05
CA SER A 112 3.34 -9.11 -2.08
C SER A 112 4.18 -7.95 -1.54
N TRP A 113 3.59 -7.07 -0.74
CA TRP A 113 4.33 -5.98 -0.09
C TRP A 113 5.42 -6.51 0.84
N LEU A 114 5.09 -7.49 1.70
CA LEU A 114 6.04 -8.07 2.63
C LEU A 114 7.17 -8.81 1.90
N VAL A 115 6.85 -9.60 0.89
CA VAL A 115 7.84 -10.35 0.10
C VAL A 115 8.71 -9.39 -0.71
N CYS A 116 8.14 -8.43 -1.44
CA CYS A 116 8.91 -7.49 -2.25
C CYS A 116 9.82 -6.61 -1.38
N SER A 117 9.35 -6.10 -0.25
CA SER A 117 10.16 -5.29 0.67
C SER A 117 11.24 -6.10 1.37
N ALA A 118 10.97 -7.35 1.76
CA ALA A 118 11.98 -8.24 2.34
C ALA A 118 13.08 -8.59 1.32
N LEU A 119 12.70 -8.94 0.09
CA LEU A 119 13.66 -9.21 -0.99
C LEU A 119 14.48 -7.97 -1.33
N LEU A 120 13.84 -6.81 -1.48
CA LEU A 120 14.53 -5.56 -1.77
C LEU A 120 15.47 -5.16 -0.63
N GLY A 121 15.02 -5.30 0.62
CA GLY A 121 15.83 -5.05 1.80
C GLY A 121 17.04 -5.99 1.90
N ALA A 122 16.87 -7.28 1.60
CA ALA A 122 17.95 -8.25 1.58
C ALA A 122 18.98 -7.93 0.49
N VAL A 123 18.54 -7.61 -0.74
CA VAL A 123 19.45 -7.25 -1.83
C VAL A 123 20.23 -5.99 -1.51
N VAL A 124 19.56 -4.95 -0.99
CA VAL A 124 20.25 -3.70 -0.59
C VAL A 124 21.20 -3.94 0.59
N GLY A 125 20.81 -4.77 1.56
CA GLY A 125 21.63 -5.08 2.74
C GLY A 125 22.90 -5.87 2.42
N VAL A 126 22.84 -6.76 1.42
CA VAL A 126 23.97 -7.61 1.01
C VAL A 126 24.82 -6.96 -0.08
N VAL A 127 24.19 -6.42 -1.13
CA VAL A 127 24.86 -5.99 -2.36
C VAL A 127 25.08 -4.47 -2.41
N GLY A 128 24.21 -3.70 -1.77
CA GLY A 128 24.17 -2.24 -1.93
C GLY A 128 25.18 -1.45 -1.09
N GLY A 129 25.98 -2.09 -0.24
CA GLY A 129 26.94 -1.38 0.63
C GLY A 129 26.30 -0.48 1.73
N GLY A 130 24.98 -0.30 1.75
CA GLY A 130 24.24 0.44 2.79
C GLY A 130 24.10 -0.30 4.12
N GLY A 131 24.55 -1.56 4.16
CA GLY A 131 24.50 -2.44 5.32
C GLY A 131 23.10 -2.89 5.70
N TRP A 132 23.01 -3.87 6.61
CA TRP A 132 21.75 -4.43 7.10
C TRP A 132 20.81 -3.39 7.72
N SER A 133 21.35 -2.27 8.21
CA SER A 133 20.53 -1.17 8.73
C SER A 133 19.64 -0.52 7.66
N ALA A 134 20.13 -0.37 6.42
CA ALA A 134 19.36 0.15 5.30
C ALA A 134 18.35 -0.90 4.81
N GLY A 135 18.77 -2.17 4.74
CA GLY A 135 17.90 -3.29 4.38
C GLY A 135 16.70 -3.46 5.31
N LEU A 136 16.92 -3.40 6.63
CA LEU A 136 15.85 -3.42 7.64
C LEU A 136 14.95 -2.18 7.56
N GLY A 137 15.52 -1.02 7.23
CA GLY A 137 14.74 0.19 6.95
C GLY A 137 13.76 -0.01 5.79
N ILE A 138 14.24 -0.57 4.68
CA ILE A 138 13.42 -0.89 3.50
C ILE A 138 12.32 -1.92 3.84
N PHE A 139 12.66 -2.97 4.59
CA PHE A 139 11.66 -3.93 5.06
C PHE A 139 10.60 -3.25 5.94
N GLY A 140 11.02 -2.37 6.85
CA GLY A 140 10.14 -1.55 7.67
C GLY A 140 9.16 -0.71 6.85
N LEU A 141 9.56 -0.19 5.69
CA LEU A 141 8.65 0.49 4.76
C LEU A 141 7.55 -0.44 4.25
N GLY A 142 7.88 -1.69 3.92
CA GLY A 142 6.88 -2.66 3.49
C GLY A 142 5.89 -3.02 4.60
N VAL A 143 6.37 -3.16 5.84
CA VAL A 143 5.51 -3.38 7.01
C VAL A 143 4.61 -2.18 7.29
N LEU A 144 5.09 -0.96 7.04
CA LEU A 144 4.35 0.28 7.27
C LEU A 144 3.30 0.56 6.17
N PHE A 145 3.72 0.53 4.90
CA PHE A 145 2.87 0.89 3.75
C PHE A 145 2.07 -0.29 3.21
N GLY A 146 2.51 -1.53 3.43
CA GLY A 146 1.83 -2.73 2.97
C GLY A 146 0.38 -2.84 3.45
N PRO A 147 0.11 -2.73 4.77
CA PRO A 147 -1.25 -2.77 5.30
C PRO A 147 -2.16 -1.66 4.75
N ILE A 148 -1.67 -0.41 4.69
CA ILE A 148 -2.45 0.72 4.15
C ILE A 148 -2.80 0.50 2.68
N THR A 149 -1.81 0.13 1.88
CA THR A 149 -2.00 -0.08 0.44
C THR A 149 -2.94 -1.25 0.19
N SER A 150 -2.81 -2.33 0.95
CA SER A 150 -3.68 -3.51 0.85
C SER A 150 -5.11 -3.19 1.23
N LEU A 151 -5.33 -2.37 2.26
CA LEU A 151 -6.66 -1.88 2.62
C LEU A 151 -7.26 -0.98 1.53
N LEU A 152 -6.48 -0.07 0.96
CA LEU A 152 -6.95 0.78 -0.14
C LEU A 152 -7.41 -0.09 -1.31
N VAL A 153 -6.60 -1.10 -1.69
CA VAL A 153 -6.97 -2.08 -2.71
C VAL A 153 -8.27 -2.80 -2.33
N HIS A 154 -8.38 -3.30 -1.09
CA HIS A 154 -9.57 -3.99 -0.60
C HIS A 154 -10.83 -3.12 -0.70
N CYS A 155 -10.76 -1.86 -0.26
CA CYS A 155 -11.87 -0.92 -0.32
C CYS A 155 -12.31 -0.65 -1.75
N LEU A 156 -11.37 -0.37 -2.66
CA LEU A 156 -11.69 -0.09 -4.06
C LEU A 156 -12.30 -1.31 -4.76
N VAL A 157 -11.75 -2.50 -4.53
CA VAL A 157 -12.29 -3.74 -5.10
C VAL A 157 -13.67 -4.06 -4.51
N THR A 158 -13.90 -3.82 -3.22
CA THR A 158 -15.21 -4.01 -2.58
C THR A 158 -16.27 -3.08 -3.18
N LEU A 159 -15.95 -1.81 -3.44
CA LEU A 159 -16.86 -0.87 -4.09
C LEU A 159 -17.23 -1.35 -5.51
N ARG A 160 -16.27 -1.87 -6.26
CA ARG A 160 -16.51 -2.43 -7.61
C ARG A 160 -17.28 -3.74 -7.56
N ALA A 161 -17.03 -4.60 -6.58
CA ALA A 161 -17.76 -5.84 -6.39
C ALA A 161 -19.26 -5.56 -6.19
N ARG A 162 -19.63 -4.51 -5.46
CA ARG A 162 -21.04 -4.08 -5.31
C ARG A 162 -21.72 -3.78 -6.64
N GLN A 163 -21.01 -3.15 -7.58
CA GLN A 163 -21.55 -2.89 -8.92
C GLN A 163 -21.80 -4.20 -9.69
N VAL A 164 -20.89 -5.18 -9.57
CA VAL A 164 -21.06 -6.51 -10.17
C VAL A 164 -22.24 -7.27 -9.55
N MET A 165 -22.44 -7.14 -8.23
CA MET A 165 -23.58 -7.77 -7.55
C MET A 165 -24.92 -7.25 -8.08
N LEU A 166 -25.06 -5.92 -8.25
CA LEU A 166 -26.27 -5.31 -8.81
C LEU A 166 -26.57 -5.81 -10.22
N TRP A 167 -25.54 -5.88 -11.06
CA TRP A 167 -25.68 -6.45 -12.41
C TRP A 167 -26.09 -7.93 -12.39
N LEU A 168 -25.53 -8.74 -11.48
CA LEU A 168 -25.94 -10.14 -11.33
C LEU A 168 -27.40 -10.28 -10.86
N THR A 169 -27.90 -9.36 -10.04
CA THR A 169 -29.32 -9.37 -9.62
C THR A 169 -30.27 -9.01 -10.76
N GLU A 170 -29.88 -8.10 -11.66
CA GLU A 170 -30.65 -7.77 -12.88
C GLU A 170 -30.79 -8.97 -13.82
N LEU A 171 -29.84 -9.92 -13.78
CA LEU A 171 -29.87 -11.16 -14.57
C LEU A 171 -30.79 -12.26 -14.02
N GLY A 172 -31.57 -11.99 -12.97
CA GLY A 172 -32.57 -12.92 -12.43
C GLY A 172 -32.11 -13.76 -11.25
N LEU A 173 -31.07 -13.32 -10.54
CA LEU A 173 -30.63 -13.96 -9.30
C LEU A 173 -31.64 -13.67 -8.18
N SER A 174 -32.24 -14.73 -7.59
CA SER A 174 -33.27 -14.55 -6.57
C SER A 174 -32.71 -13.93 -5.28
N GLN A 175 -33.52 -13.13 -4.56
CA GLN A 175 -33.07 -12.47 -3.32
C GLN A 175 -32.62 -13.45 -2.25
N SER A 176 -33.20 -14.66 -2.16
CA SER A 176 -32.77 -15.69 -1.22
C SER A 176 -31.35 -16.19 -1.50
N GLN A 177 -30.97 -16.31 -2.78
CA GLN A 177 -29.62 -16.70 -3.18
C GLN A 177 -28.61 -15.56 -3.01
N VAL A 178 -29.02 -14.31 -3.16
CA VAL A 178 -28.19 -13.14 -2.82
C VAL A 178 -27.85 -13.15 -1.33
N ILE A 179 -28.84 -13.38 -0.46
CA ILE A 179 -28.64 -13.41 1.00
C ILE A 179 -27.70 -14.56 1.38
N ALA A 180 -27.85 -15.73 0.76
CA ALA A 180 -26.96 -16.87 1.00
C ALA A 180 -25.52 -16.65 0.52
N ALA A 181 -25.34 -15.87 -0.55
CA ALA A 181 -24.02 -15.56 -1.11
C ALA A 181 -23.33 -14.34 -0.47
N MET A 182 -24.05 -13.56 0.34
CA MET A 182 -23.47 -12.40 1.03
C MET A 182 -22.50 -12.81 2.16
N PRO A 183 -21.43 -12.02 2.40
CA PRO A 183 -20.48 -12.30 3.47
C PRO A 183 -21.17 -12.25 4.84
N GLN A 184 -20.84 -13.22 5.70
CA GLN A 184 -21.44 -13.33 7.03
C GLN A 184 -21.09 -12.13 7.93
N ARG A 185 -21.99 -11.80 8.88
CA ARG A 185 -21.81 -10.67 9.82
C ARG A 185 -20.46 -10.68 10.55
N ALA A 186 -19.93 -11.87 10.85
CA ALA A 186 -18.62 -12.03 11.49
C ALA A 186 -17.45 -11.54 10.61
N GLN A 187 -17.50 -11.79 9.29
CA GLN A 187 -16.49 -11.30 8.35
C GLN A 187 -16.50 -9.78 8.26
N ILE A 188 -17.69 -9.17 8.27
CA ILE A 188 -17.84 -7.71 8.26
C ILE A 188 -17.21 -7.10 9.53
N ARG A 189 -17.48 -7.69 10.71
CA ARG A 189 -16.89 -7.24 11.97
C ARG A 189 -15.37 -7.38 11.98
N GLY A 190 -14.84 -8.51 11.55
CA GLY A 190 -13.39 -8.74 11.45
C GLY A 190 -12.69 -7.74 10.53
N ARG A 191 -13.30 -7.45 9.37
CA ARG A 191 -12.78 -6.43 8.43
C ARG A 191 -12.76 -5.04 9.06
N LEU A 192 -13.79 -4.67 9.81
CA LEU A 192 -13.88 -3.36 10.46
C LEU A 192 -12.84 -3.22 11.58
N VAL A 193 -12.63 -4.28 12.38
CA VAL A 193 -11.56 -4.31 13.39
C VAL A 193 -10.19 -4.19 12.73
N LEU A 194 -9.93 -4.96 11.68
CA LEU A 194 -8.66 -4.91 10.96
C LEU A 194 -8.41 -3.52 10.34
N PHE A 195 -9.45 -2.92 9.77
CA PHE A 195 -9.40 -1.55 9.27
C PHE A 195 -9.03 -0.57 10.39
N THR A 196 -9.73 -0.61 11.52
CA THR A 196 -9.45 0.25 12.67
C THR A 196 -8.02 0.07 13.18
N VAL A 197 -7.55 -1.17 13.32
CA VAL A 197 -6.18 -1.45 13.77
C VAL A 197 -5.16 -0.82 12.81
N ILE A 198 -5.29 -1.03 11.50
CA ILE A 198 -4.35 -0.46 10.54
C ILE A 198 -4.44 1.07 10.50
N SER A 199 -5.66 1.62 10.49
CA SER A 199 -5.90 3.07 10.45
C SER A 199 -5.44 3.79 11.71
N VAL A 200 -5.31 3.12 12.86
CA VAL A 200 -4.83 3.72 14.11
C VAL A 200 -3.34 3.46 14.33
N VAL A 201 -2.91 2.20 14.19
CA VAL A 201 -1.53 1.79 14.46
C VAL A 201 -0.58 2.41 13.45
N THR A 202 -0.92 2.42 12.16
CA THR A 202 0.00 2.91 11.14
C THR A 202 0.32 4.41 11.29
N PRO A 203 -0.66 5.32 11.48
CA PRO A 203 -0.35 6.72 11.77
C PRO A 203 0.39 6.92 13.09
N ALA A 204 0.07 6.16 14.15
CA ALA A 204 0.78 6.25 15.41
C ALA A 204 2.27 5.89 15.27
N VAL A 205 2.57 4.81 14.54
CA VAL A 205 3.95 4.41 14.21
C VAL A 205 4.63 5.46 13.34
N PHE A 206 3.91 6.04 12.37
CA PHE A 206 4.44 7.09 11.51
C PHE A 206 4.82 8.35 12.31
N CYS A 207 3.93 8.82 13.19
CA CYS A 207 4.17 9.95 14.09
C CYS A 207 5.35 9.68 15.03
N PHE A 208 5.43 8.46 15.58
CA PHE A 208 6.55 8.05 16.42
C PHE A 208 7.88 8.03 15.66
N ALA A 209 7.92 7.46 14.46
CA ALA A 209 9.11 7.39 13.62
C ALA A 209 9.59 8.79 13.20
N VAL A 210 8.66 9.67 12.79
CA VAL A 210 8.97 11.07 12.46
C VAL A 210 9.41 11.85 13.71
N GLY A 211 8.76 11.67 14.85
CA GLY A 211 9.11 12.32 16.11
C GLY A 211 10.52 11.95 16.60
N LEU A 212 10.88 10.67 16.51
CA LEU A 212 12.24 10.20 16.82
C LEU A 212 13.30 10.69 15.81
N GLY A 213 12.92 10.87 14.54
CA GLY A 213 13.78 11.43 13.50
C GLY A 213 14.03 12.93 13.67
N LEU A 214 12.98 13.70 14.03
CA LEU A 214 13.03 15.14 14.26
C LEU A 214 13.56 15.53 15.65
N GLY A 215 13.63 14.59 16.61
CA GLY A 215 14.20 14.83 17.95
C GLY A 215 15.73 14.83 18.02
N ARG A 216 16.42 14.55 16.90
CA ARG A 216 17.89 14.42 16.82
C ARG A 216 18.71 15.54 16.13
N PRO A 217 18.16 16.64 15.55
CA PRO A 217 19.01 17.69 14.97
C PRO A 217 19.69 18.64 15.98
N SER A 218 19.21 18.74 17.23
CA SER A 218 19.57 19.88 18.09
C SER A 218 20.67 19.65 19.12
N LEU A 219 21.09 18.40 19.39
CA LEU A 219 22.18 18.15 20.35
C LEU A 219 23.59 18.30 19.74
N ARG A 220 23.78 18.02 18.45
CA ARG A 220 25.08 18.26 17.78
C ARG A 220 25.32 19.74 17.45
N ALA A 221 24.27 20.50 17.11
CA ALA A 221 24.38 21.95 16.90
C ALA A 221 24.71 22.72 18.20
N ARG A 222 24.25 22.22 19.35
CA ARG A 222 24.53 22.84 20.66
C ARG A 222 25.93 22.49 21.19
N ALA A 223 26.47 21.32 20.86
CA ALA A 223 27.84 20.90 21.22
C ALA A 223 28.95 21.62 20.42
N HIS A 224 28.66 22.05 19.18
CA HIS A 224 29.62 22.84 18.39
C HIS A 224 29.65 24.32 18.78
N ARG A 225 28.53 24.84 19.33
CA ARG A 225 28.43 26.23 19.80
C ARG A 225 29.05 26.46 21.18
N SER A 226 29.22 25.41 21.99
CA SER A 226 29.92 25.48 23.28
C SER A 226 31.45 25.31 23.18
N ARG A 227 32.00 24.90 22.03
CA ARG A 227 33.46 24.88 21.77
C ARG A 227 34.02 26.19 21.21
N PHE A 228 33.14 27.13 20.84
CA PHE A 228 33.50 28.45 20.30
C PHE A 228 33.02 29.60 21.20
N ALA A 229 32.92 29.37 22.51
CA ALA A 229 32.97 30.47 23.46
C ALA A 229 34.44 30.67 23.85
N PRO A 230 35.19 31.62 23.25
CA PRO A 230 36.48 32.00 23.80
C PRO A 230 36.21 32.71 25.14
N GLY A 231 36.63 32.06 26.22
CA GLY A 231 36.83 32.76 27.48
C GLY A 231 37.96 33.77 27.32
N GLY A 232 37.75 34.97 27.86
CA GLY A 232 38.82 35.85 28.31
C GLY A 232 39.24 36.95 27.33
N ALA A 233 38.65 38.14 27.49
CA ALA A 233 39.38 39.36 27.86
C ALA A 233 38.48 40.58 27.57
N CYS A 234 37.90 41.18 28.61
CA CYS A 234 37.51 42.59 28.57
C CYS A 234 38.65 43.39 29.21
N PRO A 235 39.49 44.11 28.45
CA PRO A 235 40.43 45.05 29.02
C PRO A 235 39.71 46.39 29.29
N GLY A 236 39.78 46.83 30.54
CA GLY A 236 39.94 48.24 30.89
C GLY A 236 38.87 49.22 30.43
N VAL A 237 37.76 49.28 31.16
CA VAL A 237 36.96 50.51 31.29
C VAL A 237 37.75 51.45 32.20
N ALA A 238 38.64 52.25 31.62
CA ALA A 238 39.34 53.32 32.30
C ALA A 238 39.59 54.49 31.33
N ARG A 239 38.64 55.43 31.25
CA ARG A 239 38.94 56.82 30.89
C ARG A 239 37.81 57.76 31.32
N TRP A 240 37.73 58.02 32.62
CA TRP A 240 37.12 59.23 33.18
C TRP A 240 38.26 60.16 33.61
N MET A 241 38.46 61.27 32.89
CA MET A 241 38.77 62.62 33.41
C MET A 241 39.21 63.57 32.28
N PRO A 242 38.62 64.77 32.19
CA PRO A 242 39.19 65.92 31.51
C PRO A 242 39.95 66.81 32.51
N SER A 243 41.08 67.40 32.11
CA SER A 243 41.75 68.51 32.82
C SER A 243 42.85 69.08 31.91
N PRO A 244 43.33 70.31 32.14
CA PRO A 244 42.65 71.58 32.43
C PRO A 244 42.83 72.62 31.30
#